data_AF-A0AAW1F3Y2-F1
#
_entry.id   AF-A0AAW1F3Y2-F1
#
_cell.length_a   1.000
_cell.length_b   1.000
_cell.length_c   1.000
_cell.angle_alpha   90.00
_cell.angle_beta   90.00
_cell.angle_gamma   90.00
#
_symmetry.space_group_name_H-M   'P 1'
#
loop_
_entity.id
_entity.type
_entity.pdbx_description
1 polymer ?
#
loop_
_entity_poly.entity_id
_entity_poly.type
_entity_poly.pdbx_seq_one_letter_code
_entity_poly.pdbx_strand_id
1 'polypeptide(L)'
;MLLRVFVSPDNIRRVDISENLSSVEQLKEILQERLQLQGDFLIQFEDPDFGNELCNLTDIKELPQDRAMLRILWKSSIQPEEAASLSSNSSLSMLDSDSLIISIH
;
A
#
# COMPACT_ATOMS: atom_id res chain seq x y z
N MET A 1 -8.56 5.84 18.61
CA MET A 1 -7.42 5.85 17.67
C MET A 1 -7.79 6.61 16.41
N LEU A 2 -6.84 7.36 15.84
CA LEU A 2 -7.02 8.06 14.58
C LEU A 2 -6.40 7.30 13.40
N LEU A 3 -7.21 7.01 12.38
CA LEU A 3 -6.78 6.29 11.19
C LEU A 3 -6.71 7.22 9.97
N ARG A 4 -5.62 7.09 9.22
CA ARG A 4 -5.52 7.63 7.86
C ARG A 4 -5.55 6.46 6.88
N VAL A 5 -6.66 6.33 6.16
CA VAL A 5 -6.95 5.17 5.32
C VAL A 5 -6.80 5.54 3.84
N PHE A 6 -5.92 4.84 3.15
CA PHE A 6 -5.69 4.96 1.71
C PHE A 6 -6.52 3.89 1.00
N VAL A 7 -7.64 4.30 0.43
CA VAL A 7 -8.54 3.41 -0.31
C VAL A 7 -8.06 3.27 -1.77
N SER A 8 -7.56 4.37 -2.33
CA SER A 8 -6.88 4.48 -3.62
C SER A 8 -5.89 5.65 -3.56
N PRO A 9 -4.99 5.84 -4.56
CA PRO A 9 -4.02 6.94 -4.55
C PRO A 9 -4.66 8.34 -4.45
N ASP A 10 -5.86 8.49 -4.99
CA ASP A 10 -6.68 9.71 -5.01
C ASP A 10 -7.75 9.74 -3.90
N ASN A 11 -8.02 8.62 -3.23
CA ASN A 11 -9.00 8.52 -2.15
C ASN A 11 -8.34 8.17 -0.81
N ILE A 12 -7.96 9.22 -0.07
CA ILE A 12 -7.36 9.13 1.25
C ILE A 12 -8.30 9.77 2.25
N ARG A 13 -8.71 9.01 3.28
CA ARG A 13 -9.74 9.44 4.24
C ARG A 13 -9.26 9.31 5.67
N ARG A 14 -9.69 10.25 6.50
CA ARG A 14 -9.45 10.24 7.94
C ARG A 14 -10.65 9.61 8.63
N VAL A 15 -10.41 8.60 9.46
CA VAL A 15 -11.43 7.90 10.25
C VAL A 15 -11.05 7.98 11.72
N ASP A 16 -12.00 8.39 12.55
CA ASP A 16 -11.84 8.31 14.00
C ASP A 16 -12.54 7.04 14.49
N ILE A 17 -11.79 6.18 15.18
CA ILE A 17 -12.34 5.00 15.84
C ILE A 17 -12.27 5.25 17.35
N SER A 18 -13.42 5.50 17.93
CA SER A 18 -13.61 5.62 19.38
C SER A 18 -14.03 4.29 20.03
N GLU A 19 -14.30 3.27 19.22
CA GLU A 19 -14.72 1.93 19.65
C GLU A 19 -13.50 1.05 19.98
N ASN A 20 -13.64 0.14 20.94
CA ASN A 20 -12.61 -0.86 21.22
C ASN A 20 -12.65 -1.94 20.13
N LEU A 21 -11.60 -1.96 19.31
CA LEU A 21 -11.41 -2.98 18.28
C LEU A 21 -10.92 -4.28 18.92
N SER A 22 -11.64 -5.37 18.67
CA SER A 22 -11.37 -6.71 19.22
C SER A 22 -10.77 -7.66 18.19
N SER A 23 -11.00 -7.43 16.90
CA SER A 23 -10.42 -8.20 15.80
C SER A 23 -10.21 -7.35 14.53
N VAL A 24 -9.46 -7.91 13.58
CA VAL A 24 -9.24 -7.29 12.26
C VAL A 24 -10.54 -7.27 11.45
N GLU A 25 -11.38 -8.29 11.57
CA GLU A 25 -12.70 -8.35 10.92
C GLU A 25 -13.60 -7.19 11.38
N GLN A 26 -13.64 -6.90 12.68
CA GLN A 26 -14.40 -5.77 13.21
C GLN A 26 -13.90 -4.43 12.63
N LEU A 27 -12.57 -4.27 12.50
CA LEU A 27 -12.01 -3.10 11.83
C LEU A 27 -12.44 -3.02 10.37
N LYS A 28 -12.45 -4.15 9.64
CA LYS A 28 -12.91 -4.18 8.24
C LYS A 28 -14.37 -3.74 8.10
N GLU A 29 -15.25 -4.23 8.96
CA GLU A 29 -16.67 -3.87 8.97
C GLU A 29 -16.84 -2.36 9.21
N ILE A 30 -16.18 -1.81 10.23
CA ILE A 30 -16.22 -0.37 10.52
C ILE A 30 -15.73 0.44 9.33
N LEU A 31 -14.62 0.03 8.70
CA LEU A 31 -14.11 0.72 7.51
C LEU A 31 -15.08 0.60 6.33
N GLN A 32 -15.69 -0.56 6.11
CA GLN A 32 -16.72 -0.74 5.07
C GLN A 32 -17.90 0.20 5.26
N GLU A 33 -18.42 0.31 6.48
CA GLU A 33 -19.56 1.18 6.78
C GLU A 33 -19.19 2.67 6.68
N ARG A 34 -18.11 3.08 7.36
CA ARG A 34 -17.71 4.49 7.46
C ARG A 34 -17.19 5.03 6.13
N LEU A 35 -16.56 4.18 5.34
CA LEU A 35 -15.97 4.54 4.06
C LEU A 35 -16.81 4.08 2.86
N GLN A 36 -17.97 3.46 3.09
CA GLN A 36 -18.89 2.96 2.07
C GLN A 36 -18.16 2.06 1.04
N LEU A 37 -17.26 1.20 1.55
CA LEU A 37 -16.48 0.28 0.72
C LEU A 37 -17.33 -0.94 0.40
N GLN A 38 -17.26 -1.39 -0.85
CA GLN A 38 -17.94 -2.60 -1.30
C GLN A 38 -16.91 -3.64 -1.75
N GLY A 39 -17.11 -4.88 -1.33
CA GLY A 39 -16.22 -6.00 -1.66
C GLY A 39 -15.24 -6.36 -0.54
N ASP A 40 -14.46 -7.40 -0.81
CA ASP A 40 -13.48 -7.95 0.13
C ASP A 40 -12.08 -7.38 -0.14
N PHE A 41 -11.36 -7.10 0.94
CA PHE A 41 -10.05 -6.49 0.92
C PHE A 41 -9.20 -6.94 2.11
N LEU A 42 -7.89 -6.75 1.94
CA LEU A 42 -6.92 -6.84 3.02
C LEU A 42 -6.56 -5.43 3.49
N ILE A 43 -6.15 -5.34 4.75
CA ILE A 43 -5.67 -4.11 5.36
C ILE A 43 -4.17 -4.25 5.51
N GLN A 44 -3.44 -3.25 5.02
CA GLN A 44 -2.03 -3.07 5.33
C GLN A 44 -1.86 -1.87 6.26
N PHE A 45 -0.81 -1.87 7.06
CA PHE A 45 -0.43 -0.75 7.92
C PHE A 45 1.06 -0.45 7.78
N GLU A 46 1.47 0.78 8.10
CA GLU A 46 2.89 1.12 8.23
C GLU A 46 3.43 0.59 9.56
N ASP A 47 4.37 -0.34 9.50
CA ASP A 47 4.96 -0.96 10.69
C ASP A 47 6.26 -0.21 11.09
N PRO A 48 6.29 0.47 12.25
CA PRO A 48 7.47 1.21 12.70
C PRO A 48 8.69 0.31 12.95
N ASP A 49 8.49 -0.97 13.28
CA ASP A 49 9.59 -1.91 13.51
C ASP A 49 10.31 -2.29 12.21
N PHE A 50 9.64 -2.13 11.06
CA PHE A 50 10.21 -2.33 9.71
C PHE A 50 10.47 -1.01 8.98
N GLY A 51 10.67 0.09 9.70
CA GLY A 51 10.98 1.39 9.09
C GLY A 51 9.80 2.08 8.41
N ASN A 52 8.57 1.77 8.85
CA ASN A 52 7.29 2.23 8.30
C ASN A 52 6.94 1.62 6.92
N GLU A 53 7.54 0.48 6.58
CA GLU A 53 7.12 -0.29 5.40
C GLU A 53 5.72 -0.89 5.59
N LEU A 54 5.01 -1.09 4.48
CA LEU A 54 3.65 -1.62 4.50
C LEU A 54 3.64 -3.12 4.80
N CYS A 55 2.95 -3.51 5.88
CA CYS A 55 2.76 -4.90 6.29
C CYS A 55 1.27 -5.25 6.32
N ASN A 56 0.93 -6.52 6.04
CA ASN A 56 -0.45 -6.98 6.17
C ASN A 56 -0.83 -7.04 7.66
N LEU A 57 -1.96 -6.43 8.02
CA LEU A 57 -2.47 -6.45 9.38
C LEU A 57 -3.06 -7.84 9.70
N THR A 58 -2.48 -8.55 10.66
CA THR A 58 -2.95 -9.87 11.09
C THR A 58 -3.58 -9.89 12.48
N ASP A 59 -3.09 -9.07 13.41
CA ASP A 59 -3.68 -8.83 14.72
C ASP A 59 -3.88 -7.33 14.93
N ILE A 60 -5.02 -6.95 15.49
CA ILE A 60 -5.34 -5.55 15.79
C ILE A 60 -4.36 -4.92 16.78
N LYS A 61 -3.71 -5.74 17.62
CA LYS A 61 -2.71 -5.30 18.60
C LYS A 61 -1.42 -4.78 17.97
N GLU A 62 -1.19 -5.07 16.69
CA GLU A 62 -0.06 -4.53 15.92
C GLU A 62 -0.24 -3.04 15.64
N LEU A 63 -1.47 -2.53 15.66
CA LEU A 63 -1.73 -1.11 15.41
C LEU A 63 -1.32 -0.25 16.62
N PRO A 64 -0.65 0.89 16.37
CA PRO A 64 -0.36 1.87 17.42
C PRO A 64 -1.65 2.43 18.04
N GLN A 65 -1.66 2.67 19.35
CA GLN A 65 -2.87 3.09 20.08
C GLN A 65 -3.39 4.49 19.66
N ASP A 66 -2.50 5.41 19.33
CA ASP A 66 -2.87 6.80 19.05
C ASP A 66 -3.32 6.99 17.60
N ARG A 67 -2.48 6.55 16.64
CA ARG A 67 -2.71 6.78 15.21
C ARG A 67 -2.06 5.69 14.36
N ALA A 68 -2.69 5.37 13.23
CA ALA A 68 -2.13 4.46 12.24
C ALA A 68 -2.43 4.91 10.81
N MET A 69 -1.52 4.57 9.89
CA MET A 69 -1.75 4.67 8.45
C MET A 69 -2.14 3.30 7.93
N LEU A 70 -3.29 3.21 7.27
CA LEU A 70 -3.82 1.98 6.71
C LEU A 70 -3.94 2.10 5.20
N ARG A 71 -3.70 1.00 4.48
CA ARG A 71 -3.91 0.88 3.05
C ARG A 71 -4.84 -0.28 2.74
N ILE A 72 -5.81 -0.04 1.87
CA ILE A 72 -6.76 -1.06 1.41
C ILE A 72 -6.16 -1.76 0.19
N LEU A 73 -6.04 -3.08 0.28
CA LEU A 73 -5.64 -3.94 -0.84
C LEU A 73 -6.84 -4.77 -1.28
N TRP A 74 -7.42 -4.40 -2.43
CA TRP A 74 -8.60 -5.04 -2.98
C TRP A 74 -8.27 -6.44 -3.52
N LYS A 75 -9.02 -7.47 -3.07
CA LYS A 75 -8.74 -8.86 -3.45
C LYS A 75 -8.94 -9.15 -4.94
N SER A 76 -9.77 -8.38 -5.63
CA SER A 76 -9.97 -8.51 -7.08
C SER A 76 -8.72 -8.14 -7.91
N SER A 77 -7.75 -7.44 -7.31
CA SER A 77 -6.54 -6.97 -7.98
C SER A 77 -5.29 -7.77 -7.63
N ILE A 78 -5.38 -8.78 -6.75
CA ILE A 78 -4.24 -9.61 -6.36
C ILE A 78 -3.95 -10.59 -7.50
N GLN A 79 -3.20 -10.13 -8.51
CA GLN A 79 -2.41 -11.04 -9.32
C GLN A 79 -1.26 -11.54 -8.44
N PRO A 80 -0.94 -12.84 -8.44
CA PRO A 80 0.23 -13.35 -7.72
C PRO A 80 1.49 -12.81 -8.40
N GLU A 81 1.92 -11.62 -8.02
CA GLU A 81 3.21 -11.08 -8.40
C GLU A 81 4.28 -11.78 -7.56
N GLU A 82 5.07 -12.57 -8.26
CA GLU A 82 6.17 -13.37 -7.74
C GLU A 82 7.09 -12.51 -6.88
N ALA A 83 7.39 -13.01 -5.68
CA ALA A 83 8.50 -12.55 -4.87
C ALA A 83 9.81 -12.78 -5.64
N ALA A 84 10.23 -11.80 -6.44
CA ALA A 84 11.53 -11.77 -7.09
C ALA A 84 12.31 -10.53 -6.62
N SER A 85 12.91 -10.73 -5.44
CA SER A 85 14.29 -10.36 -5.09
C SER A 85 14.82 -8.98 -5.49
N LEU A 86 15.15 -8.22 -4.45
CA LEU A 86 16.27 -7.28 -4.41
C LEU A 86 17.51 -7.91 -5.08
N SER A 87 18.00 -7.29 -6.15
CA SER A 87 19.43 -7.32 -6.47
C SER A 87 19.82 -6.02 -7.15
N SER A 88 20.51 -5.19 -6.37
CA SER A 88 21.20 -3.99 -6.83
C SER A 88 22.38 -4.36 -7.74
N ASN A 89 22.52 -3.70 -8.89
CA ASN A 89 23.81 -3.18 -9.35
C ASN A 89 23.65 -2.14 -10.47
N SER A 90 24.21 -0.96 -10.19
CA SER A 90 24.46 0.15 -11.10
C SER A 90 25.32 -0.28 -12.30
N SER A 91 25.04 0.25 -13.49
CA SER A 91 26.08 0.87 -14.33
C SER A 91 25.48 1.67 -15.49
N LEU A 92 25.99 2.88 -15.63
CA LEU A 92 25.75 3.87 -16.67
C LEU A 92 26.34 3.41 -18.00
N SER A 93 25.63 3.65 -19.10
CA SER A 93 26.27 3.99 -20.38
C SER A 93 25.28 4.70 -21.30
N MET A 94 25.26 6.03 -21.20
CA MET A 94 24.96 6.92 -22.32
C MET A 94 26.05 6.73 -23.37
N LEU A 95 25.67 6.40 -24.61
CA LEU A 95 26.44 6.66 -25.82
C LEU A 95 25.44 6.95 -26.92
N ASP A 96 25.21 8.24 -27.13
CA ASP A 96 24.61 8.80 -28.33
C ASP A 96 25.49 8.43 -29.54
N SER A 97 24.88 7.96 -30.63
CA SER A 97 25.55 7.86 -31.92
C SER A 97 24.56 8.20 -33.00
N ASP A 98 24.26 9.50 -33.07
CA ASP A 98 23.81 10.17 -34.27
C ASP A 98 24.92 10.06 -35.34
N SER A 99 24.67 9.31 -36.41
CA SER A 99 25.47 9.44 -37.63
C SER A 99 24.55 9.28 -38.84
N LEU A 100 24.08 10.43 -39.29
CA LEU A 100 23.53 10.73 -40.61
C LEU A 100 24.30 10.00 -41.72
N ILE A 101 23.66 9.04 -42.40
CA ILE A 101 24.08 8.66 -43.75
C ILE A 101 23.34 9.57 -44.73
N ILE A 102 24.03 10.64 -45.11
CA ILE A 102 23.73 11.50 -46.25
C ILE A 102 23.83 10.67 -47.54
N SER A 103 22.81 10.81 -48.40
CA SER A 103 22.76 10.29 -49.78
C SER A 103 23.84 10.90 -50.68
N ILE A 104 23.85 10.47 -51.95
CA ILE A 104 24.49 11.00 -53.18
C ILE A 104 25.96 10.60 -53.46
N HIS A 105 26.19 9.68 -54.42
CA HIS A 105 26.26 9.96 -55.87
C HIS A 105 26.10 8.66 -56.67
#